data_AF-A0A2F0A475-F1
#
_entry.id   AF-A0A2F0A475-F1
#
_cell.length_a   1.000
_cell.length_b   1.000
_cell.length_c   1.000
_cell.angle_alpha   90.00
_cell.angle_beta   90.00
_cell.angle_gamma   90.00
#
_symmetry.space_group_name_H-M   'P 1'
#
loop_
_entity.id
_entity.type
_entity.pdbx_description
1 polymer ?
#
loop_
_entity_poly.entity_id
_entity_poly.type
_entity_poly.pdbx_seq_one_letter_code
_entity_poly.pdbx_strand_id
1 'polypeptide(L)'
;MVVEISEQHQLSPSSWNRFEECPRKYWLSRQRLPRKASMPASLGNVIHNSMEEICNLDFEGHDDSQVGWLSKLMRETIDKQWAI
;
A
#
# COMPACT_ATOMS: atom_id res chain seq x y z
N MET A 1 -13.01 -6.81 -30.68
CA MET A 1 -11.59 -7.12 -30.91
C MET A 1 -10.93 -7.22 -29.54
N VAL A 2 -10.61 -8.43 -29.10
CA VAL A 2 -9.82 -8.64 -27.88
C VAL A 2 -8.37 -8.37 -28.27
N VAL A 3 -7.76 -7.36 -27.68
CA VAL A 3 -6.33 -7.09 -27.89
C VAL A 3 -5.59 -8.22 -27.19
N GLU A 4 -4.99 -9.14 -27.96
CA GLU A 4 -4.00 -10.08 -27.43
C GLU A 4 -2.80 -9.28 -26.94
N ILE A 5 -2.74 -9.02 -25.64
CA ILE A 5 -1.55 -8.45 -25.00
C ILE A 5 -0.52 -9.57 -25.01
N SER A 6 0.50 -9.44 -25.86
CA SER A 6 1.71 -10.26 -25.83
C SER A 6 2.19 -10.37 -24.38
N GLU A 7 2.26 -11.59 -23.82
CA GLU A 7 2.72 -11.88 -22.46
C GLU A 7 4.20 -11.54 -22.22
N GLN A 8 4.87 -10.95 -23.20
CA GLN A 8 6.28 -10.61 -23.12
C GLN A 8 6.45 -9.26 -22.43
N HIS A 9 6.78 -9.33 -21.13
CA HIS A 9 7.28 -8.25 -20.28
C HIS A 9 6.22 -7.29 -19.73
N GLN A 10 5.38 -7.79 -18.84
CA GLN A 10 4.61 -6.92 -17.94
C GLN A 10 5.56 -6.27 -16.92
N LEU A 11 5.84 -4.97 -17.10
CA LEU A 11 6.58 -4.16 -16.14
C LEU A 11 5.58 -3.41 -15.27
N SER A 12 5.75 -3.46 -13.95
CA SER A 12 4.98 -2.59 -13.05
C SER A 12 5.36 -1.12 -13.30
N PRO A 13 4.45 -0.16 -13.07
CA PRO A 13 4.78 1.27 -13.16
C PRO A 13 6.02 1.66 -12.33
N SER A 14 6.15 1.08 -11.12
CA SER A 14 7.34 1.28 -10.28
C SER A 14 8.64 0.69 -10.86
N SER A 15 8.54 -0.36 -11.68
CA SER A 15 9.67 -0.92 -12.42
C SER A 15 10.08 -0.02 -13.58
N TRP A 16 9.10 0.57 -14.28
CA TRP A 16 9.33 1.54 -15.35
C TRP A 16 10.00 2.82 -14.81
N ASN A 17 9.48 3.38 -13.72
CA ASN A 17 10.06 4.58 -13.09
C ASN A 17 11.52 4.35 -12.69
N ARG A 18 11.88 3.15 -12.20
CA ARG A 18 13.28 2.82 -11.90
C ARG A 18 14.16 2.71 -13.14
N PHE A 19 13.61 2.24 -14.25
CA PHE A 19 14.33 2.18 -15.52
C PHE A 19 14.61 3.59 -16.05
N GLU A 20 13.61 4.47 -16.03
CA GLU A 20 13.76 5.88 -16.41
C GLU A 20 14.76 6.62 -15.51
N GLU A 21 14.71 6.38 -14.19
CA GLU A 21 15.68 6.95 -13.24
C GLU A 21 17.12 6.46 -13.51
N CYS A 22 17.30 5.15 -13.65
CA CYS A 22 18.59 4.54 -13.91
C CYS A 22 18.44 3.09 -14.45
N PRO A 23 18.77 2.82 -15.73
CA PRO A 23 18.65 1.48 -16.31
C PRO A 23 19.43 0.40 -15.55
N ARG A 24 20.61 0.75 -14.99
CA ARG A 24 21.41 -0.17 -14.16
C ARG A 24 20.70 -0.57 -12.87
N LYS A 25 20.01 0.38 -12.21
CA LYS A 25 19.24 0.13 -10.97
C LYS A 25 18.07 -0.81 -11.26
N TYR A 26 17.39 -0.63 -12.39
CA TYR A 26 16.36 -1.56 -12.87
C TYR A 26 16.94 -2.97 -13.09
N TRP A 27 18.02 -3.11 -13.86
CA TRP A 27 18.64 -4.41 -14.14
C TRP A 27 19.09 -5.14 -12.87
N LEU A 28 19.78 -4.44 -11.95
CA LEU A 28 20.20 -5.02 -10.67
C LEU A 28 19.01 -5.44 -9.79
N SER A 29 17.88 -4.74 -9.89
CA SER A 29 16.67 -5.11 -9.14
C SER A 29 16.09 -6.46 -9.54
N ARG A 30 16.30 -6.89 -10.79
CA ARG A 30 15.82 -8.16 -11.34
C ARG A 30 16.67 -9.36 -10.90
N GLN A 31 17.89 -9.13 -10.42
CA GLN A 31 18.82 -10.18 -9.98
C GLN A 31 18.50 -10.73 -8.57
N ARG A 32 17.44 -10.24 -7.90
CA ARG A 32 17.01 -10.67 -6.55
C ARG A 32 18.14 -10.64 -5.51
N LEU A 33 19.04 -9.67 -5.63
CA LEU A 33 20.09 -9.43 -4.65
C LEU A 33 19.47 -9.25 -3.25
N PRO A 34 20.13 -9.70 -2.16
CA PRO A 34 19.64 -9.50 -0.81
C PRO A 34 19.32 -8.03 -0.55
N ARG A 35 18.07 -7.75 -0.18
CA ARG A 35 17.59 -6.41 0.14
C ARG A 35 17.06 -6.42 1.56
N LYS A 36 17.66 -5.60 2.42
CA LYS A 36 17.08 -5.31 3.73
C LYS A 36 16.00 -4.26 3.53
N ALA A 37 14.75 -4.58 3.88
CA ALA A 37 13.72 -3.57 3.99
C ALA A 37 14.20 -2.52 5.01
N SER A 38 14.23 -1.26 4.61
CA SER A 38 14.62 -0.19 5.50
C SER A 38 13.48 0.09 6.49
N MET A 39 13.83 0.54 7.71
CA MET A 39 12.82 0.94 8.70
C MET A 39 11.78 1.93 8.14
N PRO A 40 12.16 2.96 7.34
CA PRO A 40 11.19 3.84 6.71
C PRO A 40 10.22 3.14 5.74
N ALA A 41 10.70 2.17 4.94
CA ALA A 41 9.84 1.43 4.03
C ALA A 41 8.84 0.55 4.79
N SER A 42 9.28 -0.09 5.86
CA SER A 42 8.41 -0.89 6.73
C SER A 42 7.36 -0.01 7.43
N LEU A 43 7.76 1.15 7.97
CA LEU A 43 6.83 2.10 8.59
C LEU A 43 5.81 2.63 7.58
N GLY A 44 6.24 2.95 6.35
CA GLY A 44 5.33 3.37 5.28
C GLY A 44 4.25 2.31 5.01
N ASN A 45 4.62 1.04 4.96
CA ASN A 45 3.65 -0.05 4.79
C ASN A 45 2.65 -0.13 5.96
N VAL A 46 3.11 0.03 7.21
CA VAL A 46 2.22 0.04 8.39
C VAL A 46 1.18 1.16 8.30
N ILE A 47 1.61 2.36 7.89
CA ILE A 47 0.73 3.52 7.73
C ILE A 47 -0.28 3.28 6.59
N HIS A 48 0.19 2.81 5.42
CA HIS A 48 -0.70 2.51 4.29
C HIS A 48 -1.76 1.48 4.64
N ASN A 49 -1.37 0.37 5.27
CA ASN A 49 -2.30 -0.68 5.67
C ASN A 49 -3.32 -0.17 6.71
N SER A 50 -2.87 0.63 7.68
CA SER A 50 -3.78 1.21 8.68
C SER A 50 -4.78 2.18 8.07
N MET A 51 -4.35 2.95 7.06
CA MET A 51 -5.24 3.86 6.34
C MET A 51 -6.24 3.11 5.46
N GLU A 52 -5.80 2.07 4.77
CA GLU A 52 -6.68 1.20 3.98
C GLU A 52 -7.77 0.57 4.85
N GLU A 53 -7.42 0.09 6.04
CA GLU A 53 -8.39 -0.45 7.00
C GLU A 53 -9.44 0.59 7.41
N ILE A 54 -9.02 1.81 7.72
CA ILE A 54 -9.94 2.91 8.06
C ILE A 54 -10.86 3.26 6.89
N CYS A 55 -10.32 3.32 5.67
CA CYS A 55 -11.10 3.66 4.47
C CYS A 55 -12.13 2.58 4.10
N ASN A 56 -11.91 1.34 4.55
CA ASN A 56 -12.82 0.22 4.32
C ASN A 56 -13.88 0.08 5.43
N LEU A 57 -13.91 0.99 6.42
CA LEU A 57 -14.94 1.00 7.44
C LEU A 57 -16.30 1.37 6.85
N ASP A 58 -17.32 0.67 7.32
CA ASP A 58 -18.71 1.03 7.09
C ASP A 58 -19.12 2.11 8.11
N PHE A 59 -19.71 3.19 7.60
CA PHE A 59 -20.19 4.32 8.40
C PHE A 59 -21.72 4.38 8.47
N GLU A 60 -22.43 3.39 7.92
CA GLU A 60 -23.88 3.31 8.03
C GLU A 60 -24.34 3.31 9.49
N GLY A 61 -25.31 4.17 9.82
CA GLY A 61 -25.88 4.29 11.17
C GLY A 61 -25.20 5.30 12.10
N HIS A 62 -24.14 5.98 11.65
CA HIS A 62 -23.61 7.16 12.35
C HIS A 62 -24.31 8.45 11.89
N ASP A 63 -24.81 9.22 12.84
CA ASP A 63 -25.51 10.49 12.57
C ASP A 63 -24.53 11.67 12.59
N ASP A 64 -24.73 12.65 11.70
CA ASP A 64 -23.86 13.81 11.54
C ASP A 64 -23.78 14.69 12.81
N SER A 65 -24.78 14.63 13.70
CA SER A 65 -24.77 15.37 14.96
C SER A 65 -23.89 14.70 16.04
N GLN A 66 -23.49 13.45 15.86
CA GLN A 66 -22.62 12.75 16.80
C GLN A 66 -21.19 13.28 16.67
N VAL A 67 -20.62 13.71 17.79
CA VAL A 67 -19.24 14.22 17.83
C VAL A 67 -18.31 13.14 18.40
N GLY A 68 -17.17 12.93 17.74
CA GLY A 68 -16.09 12.07 18.25
C GLY A 68 -16.23 10.56 17.98
N TRP A 69 -17.30 10.13 17.31
CA TRP A 69 -17.49 8.71 16.96
C TRP A 69 -16.41 8.22 15.98
N LEU A 70 -16.05 9.05 15.00
CA LEU A 70 -15.10 8.67 13.95
C LEU A 70 -13.71 8.36 14.51
N SER A 71 -13.19 9.25 15.36
CA SER A 71 -11.88 9.05 15.99
C SER A 71 -11.86 7.85 16.94
N LYS A 72 -12.97 7.60 17.64
CA LYS A 72 -13.14 6.41 18.48
C LYS A 72 -13.13 5.13 17.63
N LEU A 73 -13.94 5.08 16.58
CA LEU A 73 -14.03 3.93 15.67
C LEU A 73 -12.71 3.64 14.97
N MET A 74 -12.03 4.67 14.44
CA MET A 74 -10.71 4.54 13.83
C MET A 74 -9.69 3.96 14.82
N ARG A 75 -9.70 4.43 16.07
CA ARG A 75 -8.79 3.92 17.10
C ARG A 75 -9.09 2.46 17.43
N GLU A 76 -10.35 2.11 17.66
CA GLU A 76 -10.76 0.73 17.93
C GLU A 76 -10.37 -0.22 16.79
N THR A 77 -10.48 0.25 15.55
CA THR A 77 -10.10 -0.50 14.34
C THR A 77 -8.60 -0.75 14.29
N ILE A 78 -7.78 0.30 14.49
CA ILE A 78 -6.32 0.16 14.51
C ILE A 78 -5.88 -0.73 15.68
N ASP A 79 -6.41 -0.51 16.89
CA ASP A 79 -6.06 -1.27 18.08
C ASP A 79 -6.38 -2.77 17.88
N LYS A 80 -7.50 -3.10 17.21
CA LYS A 80 -7.86 -4.47 16.85
C LYS A 80 -6.90 -5.07 15.81
N GLN A 81 -6.56 -4.31 14.75
CA GLN A 81 -5.72 -4.79 13.65
C GLN A 81 -4.28 -5.10 14.10
N TRP A 82 -3.79 -4.36 15.09
CA TRP A 82 -2.42 -4.49 15.60
C TRP A 82 -2.33 -5.08 17.01
N ALA A 83 -3.41 -5.72 17.49
CA ALA A 83 -3.38 -6.48 18.74
C ALA A 83 -2.37 -7.64 18.60
N ILE A 84 -1.37 -7.65 19.47
CA ILE A 84 -0.30 -8.67 19.52
C ILE A 84 -0.77 -9.87 20.36
#